data_AF-A0A4V2MLX5-F1
#
_entry.id   AF-A0A4V2MLX5-F1
#
_cell.length_a   1.000
_cell.length_b   1.000
_cell.length_c   1.000
_cell.angle_alpha   90.00
_cell.angle_beta   90.00
_cell.angle_gamma   90.00
#
_symmetry.space_group_name_H-M   'P 1'
#
loop_
_entity.id
_entity.type
_entity.pdbx_description
1 polymer ?
#
loop_
_entity_poly.entity_id
_entity_poly.type
_entity_poly.pdbx_seq_one_letter_code
_entity_poly.pdbx_strand_id
1 'polypeptide(L)'
;MIQRVQSIWLVLAVITLICMFFLPLLSKNVNGVVHGIYTSGLLTDIQTESASSYVVRYAFVPITLNLAAAILCFAAIFFFKNRKLQKGIILVANFVIAALAVICFYSGQQLPGGLNGASIAAGTFLPLVALVFNLLAIRGIRKDEQLLRSADRLR
;
A
#
# COMPACT_ATOMS: atom_id res chain seq x y z
N MET A 1 -17.14 -5.98 -19.87
CA MET A 1 -16.01 -6.93 -20.03
C MET A 1 -14.92 -6.57 -19.02
N ILE A 2 -14.99 -7.16 -17.82
CA ILE A 2 -14.03 -6.95 -16.71
C ILE A 2 -12.69 -7.67 -16.95
N GLN A 3 -12.59 -8.41 -18.05
CA GLN A 3 -11.53 -9.34 -18.40
C GLN A 3 -10.40 -8.67 -19.20
N ARG A 4 -9.90 -7.52 -18.73
CA ARG A 4 -8.69 -6.91 -19.31
C ARG A 4 -7.56 -7.03 -18.31
N VAL A 5 -6.35 -7.32 -18.79
CA VAL A 5 -5.16 -7.54 -17.95
C VAL A 5 -4.91 -6.40 -16.94
N GLN A 6 -5.33 -5.16 -17.24
CA GLN A 6 -5.25 -4.02 -16.32
C GLN A 6 -6.04 -4.20 -15.01
N SER A 7 -7.22 -4.85 -15.01
CA SER A 7 -8.03 -5.03 -13.79
C SER A 7 -7.37 -6.04 -12.86
N ILE A 8 -6.69 -7.06 -13.39
CA ILE A 8 -5.93 -8.04 -12.61
C ILE A 8 -4.81 -7.35 -11.82
N TRP A 9 -4.06 -6.47 -12.47
CA TRP A 9 -3.00 -5.70 -11.81
C TRP A 9 -3.56 -4.78 -10.72
N LEU A 10 -4.70 -4.12 -10.96
CA LEU A 10 -5.35 -3.28 -9.95
C LEU A 10 -5.88 -4.09 -8.76
N VAL A 11 -6.43 -5.29 -9.00
CA VAL A 11 -6.85 -6.19 -7.92
C VAL A 11 -5.66 -6.63 -7.09
N LEU A 12 -4.54 -6.99 -7.71
CA LEU A 12 -3.30 -7.34 -7.00
C LEU A 12 -2.77 -6.15 -6.18
N ALA A 13 -2.86 -4.92 -6.71
CA ALA A 13 -2.51 -3.72 -5.95
C ALA A 13 -3.42 -3.55 -4.72
N VAL A 14 -4.73 -3.72 -4.87
CA VAL A 14 -5.69 -3.66 -3.74
C VAL A 14 -5.38 -4.74 -2.70
N ILE A 15 -5.16 -5.99 -3.11
CA ILE A 15 -4.80 -7.08 -2.20
C ILE A 15 -3.51 -6.74 -1.43
N THR A 16 -2.51 -6.20 -2.12
CA THR A 16 -1.24 -5.79 -1.49
C THR A 16 -1.46 -4.72 -0.42
N LEU A 17 -2.28 -3.70 -0.72
CA LEU A 17 -2.62 -2.63 0.22
C LEU A 17 -3.44 -3.14 1.42
N ILE A 18 -4.31 -4.13 1.20
CA ILE A 18 -5.06 -4.81 2.28
C ILE A 18 -4.10 -5.63 3.15
N CYS A 19 -3.21 -6.43 2.55
CA CYS A 19 -2.19 -7.19 3.27
C CYS A 19 -1.31 -6.28 4.15
N MET A 20 -1.06 -5.04 3.72
CA MET A 20 -0.27 -4.07 4.48
C MET A 20 -0.90 -3.66 5.83
N PHE A 21 -2.19 -3.92 6.05
CA PHE A 21 -2.81 -3.75 7.38
C PHE A 21 -2.43 -4.86 8.37
N PHE A 22 -2.12 -6.06 7.86
CA PHE A 22 -1.84 -7.24 8.66
C PHE A 22 -0.35 -7.51 8.84
N LEU A 23 0.51 -6.94 8.01
CA LEU A 23 1.96 -7.15 8.08
C LEU A 23 2.65 -6.01 8.84
N PRO A 24 3.58 -6.32 9.77
CA PRO A 24 4.42 -5.31 10.39
C PRO A 24 5.37 -4.71 9.36
N LEU A 25 5.59 -3.40 9.45
CA LEU A 25 6.57 -2.66 8.66
C LEU A 25 7.94 -2.77 9.33
N LEU A 26 7.99 -2.46 10.63
CA LEU A 26 9.19 -2.57 11.45
C LEU A 26 8.87 -3.33 12.72
N SER A 27 9.83 -4.12 13.21
CA SER A 27 9.78 -4.73 14.53
C SER A 27 11.04 -4.34 15.29
N LYS A 28 10.89 -3.95 16.55
CA LYS A 28 12.02 -3.64 17.43
C LYS A 28 11.82 -4.37 18.74
N ASN A 29 12.82 -5.12 19.18
CA ASN A 29 12.83 -5.68 20.52
C ASN A 29 13.60 -4.72 21.43
N VAL A 30 12.95 -4.22 22.49
CA VAL A 30 13.59 -3.38 23.51
C VAL A 30 13.36 -4.05 24.85
N ASN A 31 14.42 -4.49 25.52
CA ASN A 31 14.36 -5.10 26.85
C ASN A 31 13.34 -6.26 26.98
N GLY A 32 13.19 -7.10 25.96
CA GLY A 32 12.25 -8.22 25.95
C GLY A 32 10.83 -7.88 25.48
N VAL A 33 10.52 -6.60 25.28
CA VAL A 33 9.24 -6.09 24.76
C VAL A 33 9.34 -5.92 23.25
N VAL A 34 8.47 -6.61 22.50
CA VAL A 34 8.41 -6.50 21.03
C VAL A 34 7.48 -5.36 20.64
N HIS A 35 8.05 -4.33 20.01
CA HIS A 35 7.31 -3.25 19.38
C HIS A 35 7.18 -3.50 17.88
N GLY A 36 5.97 -3.71 17.38
CA GLY A 36 5.67 -3.80 15.96
C GLY A 36 5.02 -2.51 15.45
N ILE A 37 5.60 -1.88 14.42
CA ILE A 37 4.94 -0.79 13.69
C ILE A 37 4.13 -1.41 12.56
N TYR A 38 2.85 -1.08 12.54
CA TYR A 38 1.91 -1.40 11.46
C TYR A 38 1.42 -0.10 10.82
N THR A 39 0.78 -0.20 9.66
CA THR A 39 0.02 0.94 9.09
C THR A 39 -1.10 1.38 10.03
N SER A 40 -1.66 0.46 10.81
CA SER A 40 -2.69 0.70 11.82
C SER A 40 -2.20 1.46 13.06
N GLY A 41 -0.89 1.47 13.30
CA GLY A 41 -0.31 2.09 14.48
C GLY A 41 0.83 1.27 15.06
N LEU A 42 1.31 1.72 16.21
CA LEU A 42 2.31 1.01 16.99
C LEU A 42 1.61 -0.01 17.89
N LEU A 43 1.95 -1.29 17.73
CA LEU A 43 1.64 -2.35 18.69
C LEU A 43 2.85 -2.53 19.61
N THR A 44 2.63 -2.40 20.91
CA THR A 44 3.64 -2.67 21.94
C THR A 44 3.21 -3.88 22.74
N ASP A 45 4.00 -4.96 22.71
CA ASP A 45 3.78 -6.15 23.55
C ASP A 45 4.46 -5.95 24.91
N ILE A 46 3.69 -5.59 25.93
CA ILE A 46 4.17 -5.49 27.31
C ILE A 46 4.08 -6.87 27.94
N GLN A 47 5.24 -7.53 28.10
CA GLN A 47 5.35 -8.71 28.94
C GLN A 47 5.46 -8.27 30.41
N THR A 48 4.36 -8.39 31.14
CA THR A 48 4.35 -8.41 32.61
C THR A 48 4.32 -9.87 33.07
N GLU A 49 5.01 -10.23 34.15
CA GLU A 49 5.19 -11.61 34.68
C GLU A 49 3.90 -12.42 34.91
N SER A 50 2.71 -11.88 34.66
CA SER A 50 1.44 -12.62 34.76
C SER A 50 0.42 -12.32 33.64
N ALA A 51 0.76 -11.48 32.65
CA ALA A 51 -0.08 -11.26 31.46
C ALA A 51 0.68 -10.50 30.37
N SER A 52 0.61 -10.98 29.12
CA SER A 52 0.99 -10.22 27.93
C SER A 52 -0.11 -9.20 27.62
N SER A 53 0.19 -7.92 27.79
CA SER A 53 -0.73 -6.82 27.48
C SER A 53 -0.26 -6.06 26.24
N TYR A 54 -1.12 -5.96 25.22
CA TYR A 54 -0.81 -5.21 24.01
C TYR A 54 -1.31 -3.76 24.15
N VAL A 55 -0.42 -2.78 24.08
CA VAL A 55 -0.78 -1.37 23.97
C VAL A 55 -0.75 -0.95 22.50
N VAL A 56 -1.92 -0.60 21.97
CA VAL A 56 -2.09 -0.14 20.58
C VAL A 56 -2.14 1.38 20.56
N ARG A 57 -1.13 2.03 19.98
CA ARG A 57 -1.17 3.46 19.69
C ARG A 57 -1.50 3.67 18.22
N TYR A 58 -2.75 3.99 17.93
CA TYR A 58 -3.24 4.19 16.58
C TYR A 58 -2.55 5.37 15.87
N ALA A 59 -2.11 5.14 14.64
CA ALA A 59 -1.56 6.17 13.77
C ALA A 59 -2.61 6.52 12.70
N PHE A 60 -3.42 7.56 12.97
CA PHE A 60 -4.53 7.94 12.10
C PHE A 60 -4.11 8.26 10.66
N VAL A 61 -2.96 8.90 10.48
CA VAL A 61 -2.48 9.36 9.16
C VAL A 61 -2.14 8.18 8.22
N PRO A 62 -1.26 7.23 8.57
CA PRO A 62 -0.94 6.10 7.69
C PRO A 62 -2.13 5.18 7.43
N ILE A 63 -3.04 4.97 8.40
CA ILE A 63 -4.29 4.24 8.16
C ILE A 63 -5.09 4.90 7.03
N THR A 64 -5.32 6.20 7.17
CA THR A 64 -6.20 6.95 6.26
C THR A 64 -5.62 6.95 4.84
N LEU A 65 -4.29 7.11 4.71
CA LEU A 65 -3.64 7.08 3.40
C LEU A 65 -3.64 5.68 2.77
N ASN A 66 -3.40 4.62 3.56
CA ASN A 66 -3.46 3.26 3.02
C ASN A 66 -4.88 2.91 2.55
N LEU A 67 -5.89 3.28 3.34
CA LEU A 67 -7.29 3.07 2.98
C LEU A 67 -7.68 3.89 1.72
N ALA A 68 -7.27 5.16 1.66
CA ALA A 68 -7.52 6.00 0.49
C ALA A 68 -6.85 5.42 -0.78
N ALA A 69 -5.61 4.94 -0.69
CA ALA A 69 -4.93 4.28 -1.80
C ALA A 69 -5.67 3.01 -2.27
N ALA A 70 -6.13 2.18 -1.33
CA ALA A 70 -6.88 0.97 -1.64
C ALA A 70 -8.21 1.29 -2.33
N ILE A 71 -8.95 2.29 -1.83
CA ILE A 71 -10.20 2.76 -2.44
C ILE A 71 -9.97 3.32 -3.84
N LEU A 72 -8.91 4.11 -4.06
CA LEU A 72 -8.58 4.64 -5.38
C LEU A 72 -8.26 3.52 -6.38
N CYS A 73 -7.45 2.53 -5.98
CA CYS A 73 -7.13 1.39 -6.84
C CYS A 73 -8.39 0.56 -7.16
N PHE A 74 -9.26 0.36 -6.16
CA PHE A 74 -10.53 -0.34 -6.34
C PHE A 74 -11.49 0.42 -7.26
N ALA A 75 -11.67 1.72 -7.05
CA ALA A 75 -12.48 2.58 -7.91
C ALA A 75 -11.97 2.58 -9.36
N ALA A 76 -10.65 2.59 -9.57
CA ALA A 76 -10.04 2.55 -10.89
C ALA A 76 -10.45 1.31 -11.70
N ILE A 77 -10.83 0.18 -11.06
CA ILE A 77 -11.31 -1.02 -11.75
C ILE A 77 -12.62 -0.73 -12.51
N PHE A 78 -13.52 0.04 -11.93
CA PHE A 78 -14.84 0.35 -12.51
C PHE A 78 -14.78 1.43 -13.60
N PHE A 79 -13.75 2.28 -13.60
CA PHE A 79 -13.55 3.30 -14.64
C PHE A 79 -12.97 2.76 -15.96
N PHE A 80 -13.07 1.46 -16.23
CA PHE A 80 -12.54 0.81 -17.44
C PHE A 80 -13.05 1.40 -18.77
N LYS A 81 -14.22 2.05 -18.77
CA LYS A 81 -14.78 2.74 -19.95
C LYS A 81 -14.01 4.02 -20.28
N ASN A 82 -13.52 4.74 -19.28
CA ASN A 82 -12.83 6.01 -19.46
C ASN A 82 -11.35 5.88 -19.11
N ARG A 83 -10.56 5.47 -20.09
CA ARG A 83 -9.13 5.14 -19.95
C ARG A 83 -8.27 6.30 -19.47
N LYS A 84 -8.61 7.53 -19.87
CA LYS A 84 -7.94 8.75 -19.40
C LYS A 84 -8.16 8.93 -17.90
N LEU A 85 -9.42 8.83 -17.46
CA LEU A 85 -9.80 8.95 -16.05
C LEU A 85 -9.20 7.81 -15.22
N GLN A 86 -9.25 6.57 -15.72
CA GLN A 86 -8.64 5.40 -15.07
C GLN A 86 -7.13 5.60 -14.83
N LYS A 87 -6.37 6.06 -15.84
CA LYS A 87 -4.95 6.40 -15.67
C LYS A 87 -4.73 7.51 -14.65
N GLY A 88 -5.58 8.55 -14.67
CA GLY A 88 -5.52 9.64 -13.70
C GLY A 88 -5.69 9.16 -12.25
N ILE A 89 -6.69 8.32 -11.98
CA ILE A 89 -6.90 7.73 -10.65
C ILE A 89 -5.70 6.90 -10.21
N ILE A 90 -5.13 6.07 -11.10
CA ILE A 90 -3.96 5.25 -10.75
C ILE A 90 -2.73 6.12 -10.43
N LEU A 91 -2.55 7.24 -11.15
CA LEU A 91 -1.47 8.19 -10.85
C LEU A 91 -1.66 8.85 -9.47
N VAL A 92 -2.90 9.24 -9.14
CA VAL A 92 -3.23 9.77 -7.81
C VAL A 92 -3.00 8.70 -6.74
N ALA A 93 -3.42 7.45 -6.98
CA ALA A 93 -3.17 6.34 -6.06
C ALA A 93 -1.67 6.13 -5.83
N ASN A 94 -0.84 6.18 -6.88
CA ASN A 94 0.62 6.08 -6.76
C ASN A 94 1.21 7.21 -5.91
N PHE A 95 0.72 8.43 -6.08
CA PHE A 95 1.16 9.56 -5.26
C PHE A 95 0.80 9.35 -3.78
N VAL A 96 -0.41 8.86 -3.49
CA VAL A 96 -0.85 8.54 -2.12
C VAL A 96 0.00 7.41 -1.52
N ILE A 97 0.30 6.36 -2.28
CA ILE A 97 1.17 5.25 -1.83
C ILE A 97 2.60 5.75 -1.55
N ALA A 98 3.14 6.64 -2.38
CA ALA A 98 4.45 7.24 -2.15
C ALA A 98 4.45 8.10 -0.87
N ALA A 99 3.42 8.92 -0.66
CA ALA A 99 3.26 9.71 0.56
C ALA A 99 3.14 8.81 1.81
N LEU A 100 2.38 7.71 1.71
CA LEU A 100 2.27 6.71 2.77
C LEU A 100 3.66 6.15 3.14
N ALA A 101 4.46 5.75 2.16
CA ALA A 101 5.80 5.21 2.41
C ALA A 101 6.71 6.21 3.16
N VAL A 102 6.68 7.48 2.76
CA VAL A 102 7.44 8.56 3.43
C VAL A 102 6.97 8.76 4.88
N ILE A 103 5.66 8.79 5.10
CA ILE A 103 5.06 8.97 6.44
C ILE A 103 5.37 7.78 7.35
N CYS A 104 5.31 6.55 6.82
CA CYS A 104 5.71 5.35 7.56
C CYS A 104 7.18 5.39 7.97
N PHE A 105 8.07 5.80 7.05
CA PHE A 105 9.49 5.98 7.36
C PHE A 105 9.72 7.03 8.47
N TYR A 106 9.06 8.19 8.35
CA TYR A 106 9.15 9.25 9.36
C TYR A 106 8.59 8.82 10.73
N SER A 107 7.49 8.06 10.73
CA SER A 107 6.89 7.50 11.95
C SER A 107 7.82 6.49 12.63
N GLY A 108 8.58 5.71 11.86
CA GLY A 108 9.62 4.82 12.39
C GLY A 108 10.78 5.56 13.08
N GLN A 109 11.15 6.74 12.59
CA GLN A 109 12.20 7.57 13.21
C GLN A 109 11.78 8.17 14.56
N GLN A 110 10.47 8.36 14.79
CA GLN A 110 9.95 8.88 16.05
C GLN A 110 9.86 7.82 17.16
N LEU A 111 10.25 6.58 16.90
CA LEU A 111 10.35 5.55 17.93
C LEU A 111 11.38 5.93 19.01
N PRO A 112 11.17 5.52 20.27
CA PRO A 112 12.19 5.61 21.30
C PRO A 112 13.49 4.91 20.86
N GLY A 113 14.59 5.68 20.79
CA GLY A 113 15.88 5.21 20.28
C GLY A 113 15.98 5.08 18.75
N GLY A 114 15.03 5.65 18.00
CA GLY A 114 15.01 5.69 16.54
C GLY A 114 14.99 4.31 15.88
N LEU A 115 15.45 4.27 14.62
CA LEU A 115 15.58 3.06 13.82
C LEU A 115 16.74 2.14 14.27
N ASN A 116 17.58 2.58 15.21
CA ASN A 116 18.69 1.76 15.72
C ASN A 116 18.14 0.53 16.45
N GLY A 117 18.54 -0.66 15.99
CA GLY A 117 18.05 -1.96 16.49
C GLY A 117 16.68 -2.37 15.95
N ALA A 118 16.08 -1.61 15.02
CA ALA A 118 14.84 -2.00 14.37
C ALA A 118 15.12 -2.99 13.22
N SER A 119 14.39 -4.11 13.22
CA SER A 119 14.37 -5.07 12.14
C SER A 119 13.34 -4.65 11.09
N ILE A 120 13.79 -4.54 9.84
CA ILE A 120 12.92 -4.29 8.69
C ILE A 120 12.07 -5.53 8.46
N ALA A 121 10.75 -5.40 8.54
CA ALA A 121 9.82 -6.47 8.26
C ALA A 121 9.26 -6.36 6.83
N ALA A 122 8.66 -7.46 6.36
CA ALA A 122 8.16 -7.59 4.99
C ALA A 122 7.17 -6.48 4.60
N GLY A 123 6.39 -5.94 5.54
CA GLY A 123 5.44 -4.85 5.32
C GLY A 123 6.06 -3.58 4.73
N THR A 124 7.35 -3.33 4.98
CA THR A 124 8.07 -2.15 4.43
C THR A 124 8.17 -2.19 2.90
N PHE A 125 8.18 -3.37 2.29
CA PHE A 125 8.31 -3.51 0.83
C PHE A 125 6.95 -3.50 0.10
N LEU A 126 5.84 -3.67 0.82
CA LEU A 126 4.49 -3.74 0.22
C LEU A 126 4.08 -2.48 -0.55
N PRO A 127 4.37 -1.24 -0.10
CA PRO A 127 4.11 -0.04 -0.90
C PRO A 127 4.79 -0.09 -2.27
N LEU A 128 6.03 -0.57 -2.32
CA LEU A 128 6.78 -0.70 -3.57
C LEU A 128 6.13 -1.72 -4.51
N VAL A 129 5.70 -2.85 -3.96
CA VAL A 129 4.96 -3.88 -4.71
C VAL A 129 3.64 -3.32 -5.29
N ALA A 130 2.89 -2.56 -4.49
CA ALA A 130 1.65 -1.91 -4.95
C ALA A 130 1.91 -0.91 -6.10
N LEU A 131 2.99 -0.13 -6.01
CA LEU A 131 3.42 0.78 -7.08
C LEU A 131 3.75 0.01 -8.37
N VAL A 132 4.46 -1.12 -8.27
CA VAL A 132 4.78 -1.96 -9.43
C VAL A 132 3.50 -2.47 -10.10
N PHE A 133 2.54 -2.96 -9.33
CA PHE A 133 1.25 -3.40 -9.89
C PHE A 133 0.48 -2.27 -10.56
N ASN A 134 0.45 -1.08 -9.97
CA ASN A 134 -0.16 0.10 -10.60
C ASN A 134 0.54 0.50 -11.91
N LEU A 135 1.88 0.42 -11.98
CA LEU A 135 2.62 0.66 -13.22
C LEU A 135 2.30 -0.37 -14.31
N LEU A 136 2.16 -1.64 -13.94
CA LEU A 136 1.74 -2.70 -14.85
C LEU A 136 0.29 -2.50 -15.33
N ALA A 137 -0.61 -2.02 -14.46
CA ALA A 137 -1.96 -1.62 -14.85
C ALA A 137 -1.95 -0.49 -15.90
N ILE A 138 -1.13 0.55 -15.69
CA ILE A 138 -0.97 1.66 -16.66
C ILE A 138 -0.43 1.15 -17.99
N ARG A 139 0.57 0.26 -17.97
CA ARG A 139 1.08 -0.39 -19.19
C ARG A 139 -0.01 -1.16 -19.93
N GLY A 140 -0.84 -1.90 -19.19
CA GLY A 140 -2.01 -2.58 -19.72
C GLY A 140 -2.97 -1.62 -20.44
N ILE A 141 -3.31 -0.49 -19.79
CA ILE A 141 -4.20 0.53 -20.37
C ILE A 141 -3.62 1.10 -21.69
N ARG A 142 -2.31 1.40 -21.71
CA ARG A 142 -1.64 1.96 -22.90
C ARG A 142 -1.66 0.99 -24.09
N LYS A 143 -1.35 -0.29 -23.85
CA LYS A 143 -1.42 -1.33 -24.89
C LYS A 143 -2.83 -1.43 -25.46
N ASP A 144 -3.82 -1.32 -24.58
CA ASP A 144 -5.23 -1.43 -24.95
C ASP A 144 -5.73 -0.23 -25.78
N GLU A 145 -5.24 0.97 -25.49
CA GLU A 145 -5.47 2.16 -26.33
C GLU A 145 -4.81 2.03 -27.70
N GLN A 146 -3.61 1.46 -27.77
CA GLN A 146 -2.88 1.27 -29.03
C GLN A 146 -3.61 0.30 -29.96
N LEU A 147 -4.12 -0.82 -29.44
CA LEU A 147 -4.88 -1.81 -30.21
C LEU A 147 -6.15 -1.22 -30.83
N LEU A 148 -6.88 -0.40 -30.06
CA LEU A 148 -8.07 0.29 -30.57
C LEU A 148 -7.72 1.30 -31.67
N ARG A 149 -6.64 2.06 -31.49
CA ARG A 149 -6.18 3.04 -32.49
C ARG A 149 -5.69 2.38 -33.78
N SER A 150 -5.08 1.21 -33.72
CA SER A 150 -4.69 0.48 -34.94
C SER A 150 -5.88 -0.08 -35.70
N ALA A 151 -6.92 -0.51 -35.00
CA ALA A 151 -8.15 -1.01 -35.63
C ALA A 151 -8.93 0.09 -36.37
N ASP A 152 -8.95 1.30 -35.81
CA ASP A 152 -9.60 2.48 -36.44
C ASP A 152 -8.89 2.95 -37.72
N ARG A 153 -7.60 2.65 -37.89
CA ARG A 153 -6.84 3.03 -39.10
C ARG A 153 -7.09 2.11 -40.30
N LEU A 154 -7.71 0.95 -40.08
CA LEU A 154 -8.02 -0.05 -41.11
C LEU A 154 -9.46 0.04 -41.62
N ARG A 155 -10.25 0.95 -41.06
CA ARG A 155 -11.60 1.31 -41.51
C ARG A 155 -11.56 2.62 -42.28
#